data_AF-A0A183CPD6-F1
#
_entry.id   AF-A0A183CPD6-F1
#
_cell.length_a   1.000
_cell.length_b   1.000
_cell.length_c   1.000
_cell.angle_alpha   90.00
_cell.angle_beta   90.00
_cell.angle_gamma   90.00
#
_symmetry.space_group_name_H-M   'P 1'
#
loop_
_entity.id
_entity.type
_entity.pdbx_description
1 polymer ?
#
loop_
_entity_poly.entity_id
_entity_poly.type
_entity_poly.pdbx_seq_one_letter_code
_entity_poly.pdbx_strand_id
1 'polypeptide(L)'
;MLILQIIRKDWRSSDGKFEMSAKVGGRPPRPSYPIGAAELGIYFVVWILHSILAFLLATKASWNVGHWLDHWLEPSSALSMDNSDVELKLFRRSLPNALGAFVINSAVFRLVLQLPLSRNGRSLLLIPFWFALNAYLASVQSVLLAIFCTFAVLSITLLTGCQLFAWAFAILAISKVSEWAPFSTDPSKYYREFNLYLYSAIKAINLSIFMLRNRSAVRFGHELAMEFLEYLLYPPFSTALIVLFEA
;
A
#
# COMPACT_ATOMS: atom_id res chain seq x y z
N MET A 1 7.56 -1.06 -16.74
CA MET A 1 7.54 -1.84 -18.00
C MET A 1 7.32 -3.29 -17.62
N LEU A 2 6.29 -3.92 -18.23
CA LEU A 2 5.72 -5.26 -17.99
C LEU A 2 5.00 -5.51 -16.65
N ILE A 3 3.83 -6.15 -16.73
CA ILE A 3 2.88 -6.54 -15.66
C ILE A 3 1.83 -5.47 -15.27
N LEU A 4 1.23 -4.79 -16.26
CA LEU A 4 -0.03 -4.06 -16.04
C LEU A 4 -1.06 -4.23 -17.17
N GLN A 5 -0.85 -5.18 -18.10
CA GLN A 5 -1.74 -5.37 -19.26
C GLN A 5 -2.62 -6.63 -19.22
N ILE A 6 -2.59 -7.44 -18.17
CA ILE A 6 -3.27 -8.76 -18.19
C ILE A 6 -4.71 -8.74 -17.62
N ILE A 7 -5.20 -7.67 -16.99
CA ILE A 7 -6.54 -7.67 -16.36
C ILE A 7 -7.55 -6.79 -17.12
N ARG A 8 -7.56 -6.85 -18.47
CA ARG A 8 -8.63 -6.18 -19.24
C ARG A 8 -8.97 -6.80 -20.60
N LYS A 9 -8.88 -8.13 -20.72
CA LYS A 9 -9.53 -8.84 -21.83
C LYS A 9 -10.52 -9.86 -21.28
N ASP A 10 -11.69 -9.85 -21.90
CA ASP A 10 -12.74 -10.86 -21.84
C ASP A 10 -13.73 -10.79 -20.68
N TRP A 11 -14.67 -9.83 -20.78
CA TRP A 11 -16.06 -10.13 -20.39
C TRP A 11 -17.08 -9.24 -21.11
N ARG A 12 -17.24 -9.46 -22.42
CA ARG A 12 -18.50 -9.17 -23.14
C ARG A 12 -18.67 -10.24 -24.23
N SER A 13 -19.52 -11.22 -23.94
CA SER A 13 -20.10 -12.12 -24.93
C SER A 13 -21.60 -12.09 -24.75
N SER A 14 -22.25 -11.28 -25.57
CA SER A 14 -23.62 -11.52 -26.04
C SER A 14 -23.85 -10.58 -27.21
N ASP A 15 -23.81 -11.18 -28.40
CA ASP A 15 -24.44 -10.79 -29.66
C ASP A 15 -23.45 -10.71 -30.82
N GLY A 16 -23.38 -11.83 -31.54
CA GLY A 16 -22.57 -12.03 -32.72
C GLY A 16 -22.99 -11.09 -33.85
N LYS A 17 -22.23 -10.00 -34.01
CA LYS A 17 -21.97 -9.36 -35.29
C LYS A 17 -20.53 -8.85 -35.31
N PHE A 18 -19.71 -9.46 -36.17
CA PHE A 18 -18.44 -8.92 -36.58
C PHE A 18 -18.72 -7.73 -37.52
N GLU A 19 -18.71 -6.52 -36.98
CA GLU A 19 -18.57 -5.30 -37.78
C GLU A 19 -17.25 -4.62 -37.39
N MET A 20 -16.33 -4.60 -38.36
CA MET A 20 -15.10 -3.84 -38.29
C MET A 20 -15.46 -2.35 -38.42
N SER A 21 -15.78 -1.71 -37.31
CA SER A 21 -15.83 -0.26 -37.20
C SER A 21 -14.78 0.18 -36.20
N ALA A 22 -13.68 0.75 -36.71
CA ALA A 22 -12.65 1.39 -35.91
C ALA A 22 -13.20 2.68 -35.28
N LYS A 23 -14.10 2.55 -34.30
CA LYS A 23 -14.33 3.59 -33.30
C LYS A 23 -13.27 3.42 -32.23
N VAL A 24 -12.15 4.12 -32.41
CA VAL A 24 -11.23 4.47 -31.33
C VAL A 24 -12.10 5.10 -30.24
N GLY A 25 -12.34 4.36 -29.16
CA GLY A 25 -13.11 4.80 -28.01
C GLY A 25 -12.40 5.98 -27.36
N GLY A 26 -12.74 7.17 -27.83
CA GLY A 26 -12.28 8.43 -27.28
C GLY A 26 -12.74 8.57 -25.84
N ARG A 27 -11.84 8.30 -24.89
CA ARG A 27 -11.85 9.12 -23.68
C ARG A 27 -11.44 10.52 -24.14
N PRO A 28 -12.16 11.58 -23.75
CA PRO A 28 -11.62 12.91 -23.95
C PRO A 28 -10.22 12.97 -23.31
N PRO A 29 -9.23 13.57 -23.97
CA PRO A 29 -7.93 13.79 -23.33
C PRO A 29 -8.19 14.46 -21.99
N ARG A 30 -7.58 13.91 -20.92
CA ARG A 30 -7.67 14.55 -19.59
C ARG A 30 -7.21 16.00 -19.77
N PRO A 31 -7.93 17.01 -19.25
CA PRO A 31 -7.41 18.36 -19.26
C PRO A 31 -6.10 18.35 -18.46
N SER A 32 -4.98 18.39 -19.17
CA SER A 32 -3.69 18.70 -18.61
C SER A 32 -3.70 20.19 -18.37
N TYR A 33 -4.09 20.61 -17.17
CA TYR A 33 -3.80 21.97 -16.75
C TYR A 33 -2.27 22.12 -16.81
N PRO A 34 -1.73 23.07 -17.61
CA PRO A 34 -0.31 23.31 -17.63
C PRO A 34 0.11 23.75 -16.23
N ILE A 35 0.88 22.90 -15.54
CA ILE A 35 1.47 23.23 -14.24
C ILE A 35 2.34 24.46 -14.49
N GLY A 36 2.05 25.56 -13.81
CA GLY A 36 2.82 26.79 -13.93
C GLY A 36 4.28 26.52 -13.53
N ALA A 37 5.24 27.19 -14.18
CA ALA A 37 6.67 26.98 -13.90
C ALA A 37 7.03 27.16 -12.41
N ALA A 38 6.33 28.05 -11.71
CA ALA A 38 6.47 28.25 -10.26
C ALA A 38 5.93 27.06 -9.44
N GLU A 39 4.79 26.49 -9.83
CA GLU A 39 4.22 25.32 -9.17
C GLU A 39 5.10 24.08 -9.40
N LEU A 40 5.65 23.92 -10.61
CA LEU A 40 6.63 22.89 -10.93
C LEU A 40 7.91 23.05 -10.10
N GLY A 41 8.39 24.28 -9.93
CA GLY A 41 9.52 24.60 -9.07
C GLY A 41 9.27 24.20 -7.60
N ILE A 42 8.08 24.48 -7.08
CA ILE A 42 7.70 24.08 -5.71
C ILE A 42 7.68 22.55 -5.59
N TYR A 43 7.10 21.82 -6.55
CA TYR A 43 7.12 20.35 -6.54
C TYR A 43 8.55 19.80 -6.58
N PHE A 44 9.43 20.41 -7.36
CA PHE A 44 10.82 20.00 -7.47
C PHE A 44 11.60 20.23 -6.17
N VAL A 45 11.41 21.39 -5.52
CA VAL A 45 12.00 21.69 -4.22
C VAL A 45 11.49 20.73 -3.15
N VAL A 46 10.17 20.48 -3.11
CA VAL A 46 9.56 19.51 -2.18
C VAL A 46 10.14 18.11 -2.43
N TRP A 47 10.36 17.71 -3.68
CA TRP A 47 10.95 16.42 -4.02
C TRP A 47 12.41 16.30 -3.55
N ILE A 48 13.23 17.33 -3.76
CA ILE A 48 14.62 17.36 -3.26
C ILE A 48 14.64 17.28 -1.73
N LEU A 49 13.85 18.12 -1.06
CA LEU A 49 13.77 18.14 0.40
C LEU A 49 13.27 16.80 0.96
N HIS A 50 12.27 16.19 0.32
CA HIS A 50 11.78 14.87 0.68
C HIS A 50 12.86 13.80 0.50
N SER A 51 13.60 13.83 -0.60
CA SER A 51 14.66 12.84 -0.88
C SER A 51 15.81 12.96 0.12
N ILE A 52 16.23 14.19 0.44
CA ILE A 52 17.26 14.44 1.46
C ILE A 52 16.76 14.02 2.84
N LEU A 53 15.53 14.40 3.20
CA LEU A 53 14.95 14.05 4.50
C LEU A 53 14.77 12.53 4.63
N ALA A 54 14.28 11.86 3.59
CA ALA A 54 14.16 10.41 3.55
C ALA A 54 15.53 9.73 3.69
N PHE A 55 16.56 10.25 3.03
CA PHE A 55 17.93 9.75 3.18
C PHE A 55 18.43 9.94 4.62
N LEU A 56 18.28 11.13 5.20
CA LEU A 56 18.70 11.42 6.57
C LEU A 56 17.96 10.56 7.60
N LEU A 57 16.65 10.39 7.42
CA LEU A 57 15.82 9.52 8.25
C LEU A 57 16.20 8.05 8.09
N ALA A 58 16.51 7.60 6.87
CA ALA A 58 17.00 6.24 6.63
C ALA A 58 18.36 6.02 7.31
N THR A 59 19.29 6.96 7.23
CA THR A 59 20.59 6.86 7.95
C THR A 59 20.40 6.92 9.48
N LYS A 60 19.53 7.78 9.99
CA LYS A 60 19.26 7.88 11.43
C LYS A 60 18.53 6.65 11.95
N ALA A 61 17.55 6.15 11.20
CA ALA A 61 16.88 4.89 11.49
C ALA A 61 17.90 3.75 11.48
N SER A 62 18.77 3.67 10.47
CA SER A 62 19.84 2.65 10.41
C SER A 62 20.77 2.69 11.64
N TRP A 63 21.12 3.88 12.14
CA TRP A 63 21.91 4.01 13.38
C TRP A 63 21.13 3.62 14.65
N ASN A 64 19.90 4.09 14.80
CA ASN A 64 19.07 3.79 15.98
C ASN A 64 18.61 2.32 16.01
N VAL A 65 18.33 1.76 14.84
CA VAL A 65 17.98 0.36 14.64
C VAL A 65 19.17 -0.52 14.98
N GLY A 66 20.41 -0.15 14.64
CA GLY A 66 21.61 -0.87 15.12
C GLY A 66 21.65 -1.02 16.65
N HIS A 67 21.47 0.09 17.37
CA HIS A 67 21.51 0.09 18.84
C HIS A 67 20.33 -0.65 19.50
N TRP A 68 19.17 -0.70 18.84
CA TRP A 68 17.98 -1.43 19.29
C TRP A 68 18.03 -2.92 18.92
N LEU A 69 18.65 -3.25 17.79
CA LEU A 69 18.86 -4.61 17.30
C LEU A 69 19.96 -5.34 18.06
N ASP A 70 20.86 -4.64 18.75
CA ASP A 70 21.85 -5.25 19.66
C ASP A 70 21.20 -6.22 20.67
N HIS A 71 19.94 -5.97 21.06
CA HIS A 71 19.18 -6.87 21.93
C HIS A 71 18.80 -8.22 21.28
N TRP A 72 18.74 -8.27 19.94
CA TRP A 72 18.35 -9.43 19.15
C TRP A 72 19.53 -10.13 18.45
N LEU A 73 20.74 -9.60 18.60
CA LEU A 73 21.97 -10.17 18.08
C LEU A 73 22.48 -11.27 19.01
N GLU A 74 22.67 -12.48 18.49
CA GLU A 74 23.44 -13.52 19.17
C GLU A 74 24.93 -13.19 19.04
N PRO A 75 25.75 -13.31 20.11
CA PRO A 75 27.18 -13.11 19.99
C PRO A 75 27.75 -14.17 19.04
N SER A 76 28.36 -13.74 17.93
CA SER A 76 29.05 -14.63 17.00
C SER A 76 30.52 -14.22 16.87
N SER A 77 31.40 -15.22 16.85
CA SER A 77 32.86 -15.09 16.99
C SER A 77 33.60 -14.98 15.65
N ALA A 78 32.91 -14.86 14.53
CA ALA A 78 33.55 -14.80 13.22
C ALA A 78 32.79 -13.86 12.29
N LEU A 79 33.41 -12.71 12.01
CA LEU A 79 32.97 -11.61 11.14
C LEU A 79 31.82 -10.78 11.75
N SER A 80 32.12 -9.52 12.00
CA SER A 80 31.20 -8.50 12.48
C SER A 80 29.97 -8.43 11.59
N MET A 81 28.82 -8.92 12.07
CA MET A 81 27.52 -8.64 11.46
C MET A 81 27.33 -7.12 11.44
N ASP A 82 27.00 -6.57 10.29
CA ASP A 82 26.56 -5.18 10.19
C ASP A 82 25.03 -5.11 10.31
N ASN A 83 24.48 -3.90 10.43
CA ASN A 83 23.03 -3.71 10.63
C ASN A 83 22.19 -4.28 9.46
N SER A 84 22.77 -4.45 8.26
CA SER A 84 22.11 -5.05 7.09
C SER A 84 21.84 -6.55 7.27
N ASP A 85 22.71 -7.25 8.00
CA ASP A 85 22.58 -8.69 8.24
C ASP A 85 21.35 -9.03 9.11
N VAL A 86 20.91 -8.08 9.93
CA VAL A 86 19.77 -8.26 10.82
C VAL A 86 18.45 -8.15 10.09
N GLU A 87 18.28 -7.16 9.20
CA GLU A 87 17.10 -7.07 8.34
C GLU A 87 16.97 -8.32 7.46
N LEU A 88 18.08 -8.82 6.93
CA LEU A 88 18.10 -10.06 6.15
C LEU A 88 17.73 -11.27 7.01
N LYS A 89 18.20 -11.36 8.26
CA LYS A 89 17.82 -12.42 9.21
C LYS A 89 16.33 -12.37 9.55
N LEU A 90 15.78 -11.18 9.79
CA LEU A 90 14.35 -10.96 10.04
C LEU A 90 13.49 -11.30 8.82
N PHE A 91 13.90 -10.85 7.63
CA PHE A 91 13.25 -11.18 6.37
C PHE A 91 13.23 -12.68 6.14
N ARG A 92 14.37 -13.38 6.27
CA ARG A 92 14.46 -14.84 6.12
C ARG A 92 13.56 -15.58 7.10
N ARG A 93 13.46 -15.13 8.35
CA ARG A 93 12.53 -15.70 9.35
C ARG A 93 11.06 -15.46 8.98
N SER A 94 10.75 -14.32 8.37
CA SER A 94 9.37 -13.98 7.97
C SER A 94 8.90 -14.68 6.68
N LEU A 95 9.84 -15.09 5.83
CA LEU A 95 9.60 -15.54 4.45
C LEU A 95 8.70 -16.77 4.34
N PRO A 96 8.85 -17.86 5.12
CA PRO A 96 8.00 -19.04 4.98
C PRO A 96 6.52 -18.73 5.21
N ASN A 97 6.22 -17.95 6.25
CA ASN A 97 4.85 -17.55 6.57
C ASN A 97 4.27 -16.62 5.49
N ALA A 98 5.09 -15.70 4.96
CA ALA A 98 4.68 -14.82 3.86
C ALA A 98 4.39 -15.60 2.57
N LEU A 99 5.23 -16.58 2.21
CA LEU A 99 5.01 -17.46 1.06
C LEU A 99 3.76 -18.34 1.23
N GLY A 100 3.57 -18.92 2.43
CA GLY A 100 2.37 -19.69 2.74
C GLY A 100 1.10 -18.85 2.60
N ALA A 101 1.09 -17.65 3.19
CA ALA A 101 -0.02 -16.71 3.03
C ALA A 101 -0.26 -16.30 1.58
N PHE A 102 0.79 -16.17 0.77
CA PHE A 102 0.65 -15.88 -0.67
C PHE A 102 -0.05 -17.01 -1.43
N VAL A 103 0.36 -18.26 -1.19
CA VAL A 103 -0.27 -19.42 -1.83
C VAL A 103 -1.74 -19.51 -1.43
N ILE A 104 -2.05 -19.31 -0.14
CA ILE A 104 -3.42 -19.30 0.38
C ILE A 104 -4.23 -18.16 -0.26
N ASN A 105 -3.71 -16.94 -0.28
CA ASN A 105 -4.38 -15.79 -0.91
C ASN A 105 -4.66 -16.05 -2.40
N SER A 106 -3.69 -16.60 -3.13
CA SER A 106 -3.85 -16.91 -4.56
C SER A 106 -4.91 -17.96 -4.81
N ALA A 107 -4.97 -19.01 -3.98
CA ALA A 107 -5.96 -20.07 -4.08
C ALA A 107 -7.37 -19.53 -3.78
N VAL A 108 -7.54 -18.81 -2.66
CA VAL A 108 -8.83 -18.21 -2.26
C VAL A 108 -9.30 -17.19 -3.29
N PHE A 109 -8.40 -16.32 -3.77
CA PHE A 109 -8.74 -15.31 -4.77
C PHE A 109 -9.25 -15.96 -6.07
N ARG A 110 -8.57 -17.00 -6.57
CA ARG A 110 -9.03 -17.75 -7.75
C ARG A 110 -10.37 -18.43 -7.51
N LEU A 111 -10.57 -19.04 -6.35
CA LEU A 111 -11.82 -19.71 -6.00
C LEU A 111 -12.99 -18.73 -5.95
N VAL A 112 -12.83 -17.58 -5.27
CA VAL A 112 -13.86 -16.55 -5.18
C VAL A 112 -14.21 -15.96 -6.55
N LEU A 113 -13.23 -15.83 -7.45
CA LEU A 113 -13.48 -15.37 -8.81
C LEU A 113 -14.28 -16.37 -9.66
N GLN A 114 -14.22 -17.67 -9.36
CA GLN A 114 -14.99 -18.70 -10.05
C GLN A 114 -16.44 -18.81 -9.54
N LEU A 115 -16.76 -18.24 -8.38
CA LEU A 115 -18.12 -18.25 -7.86
C LEU A 115 -19.01 -17.30 -8.67
N PRO A 116 -20.27 -17.67 -8.98
CA PRO A 116 -21.23 -16.83 -9.70
C PRO A 116 -21.83 -15.74 -8.79
N LEU A 117 -20.97 -14.98 -8.11
CA LEU A 117 -21.34 -13.90 -7.20
C LEU A 117 -21.24 -12.54 -7.89
N SER A 118 -22.08 -11.60 -7.47
CA SER A 118 -21.95 -10.19 -7.86
C SER A 118 -20.61 -9.61 -7.36
N ARG A 119 -20.19 -8.45 -7.92
CA ARG A 119 -18.97 -7.75 -7.47
C ARG A 119 -18.97 -7.55 -5.95
N ASN A 120 -20.03 -6.96 -5.41
CA ASN A 120 -20.19 -6.71 -3.99
C ASN A 120 -20.20 -8.02 -3.17
N GLY A 121 -20.79 -9.09 -3.72
CA GLY A 121 -20.75 -10.42 -3.08
C GLY A 121 -19.33 -10.98 -2.95
N ARG A 122 -18.48 -10.79 -3.97
CA ARG A 122 -17.06 -11.17 -3.90
C ARG A 122 -16.29 -10.30 -2.90
N SER A 123 -16.54 -8.99 -2.89
CA SER A 123 -15.93 -8.06 -1.94
C SER A 123 -16.24 -8.42 -0.48
N LEU A 124 -17.49 -8.81 -0.19
CA LEU A 124 -17.92 -9.24 1.13
C LEU A 124 -17.24 -10.54 1.62
N LEU A 125 -16.74 -11.37 0.70
CA LEU A 125 -15.93 -12.55 1.05
C LEU A 125 -14.45 -12.22 1.19
N LEU A 126 -13.92 -11.40 0.27
CA LEU A 126 -12.49 -11.07 0.21
C LEU A 126 -12.06 -10.13 1.34
N ILE A 127 -12.87 -9.13 1.70
CA ILE A 127 -12.52 -8.18 2.75
C ILE A 127 -12.28 -8.86 4.11
N PRO A 128 -13.21 -9.69 4.65
CA PRO A 128 -12.98 -10.39 5.91
C PRO A 128 -11.81 -11.38 5.82
N PHE A 129 -11.67 -12.09 4.70
CA PHE A 129 -10.55 -13.00 4.47
C PHE A 129 -9.21 -12.26 4.50
N TRP A 130 -9.10 -11.14 3.79
CA TRP A 130 -7.90 -10.32 3.76
C TRP A 130 -7.60 -9.67 5.10
N PHE A 131 -8.63 -9.21 5.82
CA PHE A 131 -8.46 -8.74 7.19
C PHE A 131 -7.87 -9.84 8.08
N ALA A 132 -8.44 -11.05 8.06
CA ALA A 132 -7.96 -12.19 8.84
C ALA A 132 -6.53 -12.58 8.46
N LEU A 133 -6.19 -12.56 7.16
CA LEU A 133 -4.85 -12.88 6.68
C LEU A 133 -3.81 -11.85 7.16
N ASN A 134 -4.12 -10.55 7.08
CA ASN A 134 -3.24 -9.50 7.59
C ASN A 134 -3.11 -9.58 9.12
N ALA A 135 -4.20 -9.86 9.84
CA ALA A 135 -4.18 -10.02 11.29
C ALA A 135 -3.35 -11.23 11.74
N TYR A 136 -3.36 -12.32 10.95
CA TYR A 136 -2.50 -13.49 11.18
C TYR A 136 -1.02 -13.17 10.94
N LEU A 137 -0.70 -12.46 9.84
CA LEU A 137 0.68 -12.14 9.48
C LEU A 137 1.31 -11.09 10.42
N ALA A 138 0.59 -10.02 10.70
CA ALA A 138 1.06 -8.90 11.52
C ALA A 138 0.45 -9.02 12.93
N SER A 139 -0.61 -8.27 13.19
CA SER A 139 -1.47 -8.39 14.36
C SER A 139 -2.80 -7.68 14.09
N VAL A 140 -3.85 -8.02 14.84
CA VAL A 140 -5.15 -7.33 14.75
C VAL A 140 -4.98 -5.83 15.05
N GLN A 141 -4.18 -5.48 16.05
CA GLN A 141 -3.96 -4.09 16.46
C GLN A 141 -3.28 -3.27 15.36
N SER A 142 -2.25 -3.84 14.72
CA SER A 142 -1.53 -3.16 13.62
C SER A 142 -2.43 -2.93 12.41
N VAL A 143 -3.29 -3.89 12.05
CA VAL A 143 -4.25 -3.75 10.95
C VAL A 143 -5.28 -2.66 11.23
N LEU A 144 -5.89 -2.68 12.42
CA LEU A 144 -6.88 -1.66 12.80
C LEU A 144 -6.27 -0.25 12.81
N LEU A 145 -5.05 -0.11 13.33
CA LEU A 145 -4.33 1.16 13.34
C LEU A 145 -4.02 1.65 11.92
N ALA A 146 -3.55 0.77 11.04
CA ALA A 146 -3.30 1.09 9.64
C ALA A 146 -4.56 1.58 8.91
N ILE A 147 -5.70 0.93 9.16
CA ILE A 147 -7.01 1.37 8.64
C ILE A 147 -7.39 2.75 9.17
N PHE A 148 -7.33 2.92 10.49
CA PHE A 148 -7.66 4.18 11.13
C PHE A 148 -6.81 5.34 10.58
N CYS A 149 -5.48 5.18 10.55
CA CYS A 149 -4.57 6.20 10.03
C CYS A 149 -4.85 6.52 8.56
N THR A 150 -5.12 5.51 7.73
CA THR A 150 -5.44 5.72 6.31
C THR A 150 -6.68 6.58 6.14
N PHE A 151 -7.77 6.27 6.84
CA PHE A 151 -9.01 7.05 6.76
C PHE A 151 -8.87 8.43 7.38
N ALA A 152 -8.10 8.59 8.47
CA ALA A 152 -7.83 9.89 9.07
C ALA A 152 -7.07 10.81 8.10
N VAL A 153 -6.02 10.30 7.46
CA VAL A 153 -5.23 11.04 6.46
C VAL A 153 -6.09 11.42 5.26
N LEU A 154 -6.87 10.47 4.74
CA LEU A 154 -7.78 10.72 3.63
C LEU A 154 -8.78 11.83 3.97
N SER A 155 -9.39 11.77 5.16
CA SER A 155 -10.36 12.77 5.63
C SER A 155 -9.74 14.16 5.73
N ILE A 156 -8.58 14.28 6.39
CA ILE A 156 -7.86 15.56 6.51
C ILE A 156 -7.47 16.10 5.13
N THR A 157 -6.98 15.23 4.25
CA THR A 157 -6.56 15.61 2.89
C THR A 157 -7.75 16.14 2.08
N LEU A 158 -8.93 15.53 2.23
CA LEU A 158 -10.14 15.98 1.53
C LEU A 158 -10.72 17.28 2.10
N LEU A 159 -10.67 17.46 3.43
CA LEU A 159 -11.09 18.69 4.08
C LEU A 159 -10.20 19.88 3.69
N THR A 160 -8.88 19.66 3.67
CA THR A 160 -7.90 20.69 3.33
C THR A 160 -7.73 20.91 1.83
N GLY A 161 -8.12 19.93 1.00
CA GLY A 161 -7.90 19.96 -0.45
C GLY A 161 -6.42 19.86 -0.86
N CYS A 162 -5.52 19.48 0.06
CA CYS A 162 -4.08 19.58 -0.12
C CYS A 162 -3.38 18.23 0.07
N GLN A 163 -2.75 17.72 -0.99
CA GLN A 163 -2.02 16.46 -0.97
C GLN A 163 -0.77 16.48 -0.08
N LEU A 164 -0.23 17.68 0.24
CA LEU A 164 0.96 17.80 1.09
C LEU A 164 0.74 17.24 2.50
N PHE A 165 -0.50 17.27 3.02
CA PHE A 165 -0.82 16.65 4.31
C PHE A 165 -0.64 15.13 4.28
N ALA A 166 -1.06 14.46 3.20
CA ALA A 166 -0.87 13.02 3.05
C ALA A 166 0.63 12.65 3.00
N TRP A 167 1.42 13.45 2.28
CA TRP A 167 2.87 13.28 2.22
C TRP A 167 3.56 13.52 3.56
N ALA A 168 3.26 14.65 4.22
CA ALA A 168 3.83 14.99 5.52
C ALA A 168 3.48 13.94 6.57
N PHE A 169 2.23 13.48 6.61
CA PHE A 169 1.82 12.41 7.49
C PHE A 169 2.58 11.12 7.20
N ALA A 170 2.67 10.68 5.94
CA ALA A 170 3.37 9.43 5.61
C ALA A 170 4.84 9.47 6.06
N ILE A 171 5.55 10.58 5.80
CA ILE A 171 6.93 10.76 6.23
C ILE A 171 7.03 10.68 7.75
N LEU A 172 6.24 11.48 8.48
CA LEU A 172 6.29 11.56 9.93
C LEU A 172 5.89 10.23 10.59
N ALA A 173 4.81 9.62 10.10
CA ALA A 173 4.31 8.35 10.58
C ALA A 173 5.37 7.26 10.43
N ILE A 174 5.96 7.09 9.25
CA ILE A 174 7.00 6.06 9.01
C ILE A 174 8.26 6.35 9.82
N SER A 175 8.70 7.61 9.89
CA SER A 175 9.92 8.01 10.61
C SER A 175 9.87 7.71 12.10
N LYS A 176 8.66 7.71 12.66
CA LYS A 176 8.41 7.60 14.09
C LYS A 176 7.62 6.35 14.46
N VAL A 177 7.27 5.49 13.49
CA VAL A 177 6.35 4.37 13.70
C VAL A 177 6.79 3.49 14.85
N SER A 178 8.10 3.23 14.97
CA SER A 178 8.71 2.42 16.03
C SER A 178 8.53 2.97 17.44
N GLU A 179 8.21 4.25 17.59
CA GLU A 179 8.04 4.91 18.90
C GLU A 179 6.60 4.84 19.42
N TRP A 180 5.60 4.72 18.55
CA TRP A 180 4.18 4.83 18.94
C TRP A 180 3.27 3.70 18.46
N ALA A 181 3.67 2.94 17.43
CA ALA A 181 2.85 1.86 16.92
C ALA A 181 3.04 0.56 17.72
N PRO A 182 1.98 -0.27 17.85
CA PRO A 182 2.07 -1.55 18.53
C PRO A 182 2.85 -2.54 17.66
N PHE A 183 4.12 -2.76 18.03
CA PHE A 183 4.96 -3.80 17.48
C PHE A 183 4.99 -5.02 18.39
N SER A 184 4.88 -6.19 17.77
CA SER A 184 5.09 -7.48 18.40
C SER A 184 6.56 -7.65 18.80
N THR A 185 6.78 -8.29 19.94
CA THR A 185 8.12 -8.73 20.37
C THR A 185 8.62 -9.95 19.58
N ASP A 186 7.75 -10.66 18.86
CA ASP A 186 8.15 -11.75 17.96
C ASP A 186 8.84 -11.18 16.71
N PRO A 187 10.14 -11.48 16.49
CA PRO A 187 10.89 -10.99 15.33
C PRO A 187 10.26 -11.35 13.97
N SER A 188 9.53 -12.47 13.91
CA SER A 188 8.86 -12.91 12.68
C SER A 188 7.69 -11.99 12.32
N LYS A 189 6.98 -11.45 13.31
CA LYS A 189 5.82 -10.55 13.16
C LYS A 189 6.24 -9.10 13.04
N TYR A 190 7.24 -8.68 13.82
CA TYR A 190 7.78 -7.32 13.83
C TYR A 190 8.05 -6.79 12.42
N TYR A 191 8.80 -7.57 11.63
CA TYR A 191 9.14 -7.19 10.26
C TYR A 191 7.90 -7.05 9.35
N ARG A 192 6.88 -7.88 9.56
CA ARG A 192 5.63 -7.83 8.78
C ARG A 192 4.74 -6.66 9.20
N GLU A 193 4.71 -6.33 10.49
CA GLU A 193 4.01 -5.16 11.02
C GLU A 193 4.63 -3.85 10.52
N PHE A 194 5.96 -3.74 10.51
CA PHE A 194 6.65 -2.57 9.97
C PHE A 194 6.27 -2.33 8.50
N ASN A 195 6.33 -3.41 7.71
CA ASN A 195 5.93 -3.35 6.31
C ASN A 195 4.44 -2.99 6.16
N LEU A 196 3.55 -3.57 6.96
CA LEU A 196 2.13 -3.21 6.94
C LEU A 196 1.96 -1.69 7.10
N TYR A 197 2.63 -1.05 8.07
CA TYR A 197 2.55 0.40 8.27
C TYR A 197 3.10 1.20 7.09
N LEU A 198 4.29 0.85 6.60
CA LEU A 198 4.93 1.52 5.46
C LEU A 198 4.00 1.54 4.24
N TYR A 199 3.48 0.37 3.86
CA TYR A 199 2.65 0.27 2.68
C TYR A 199 1.25 0.81 2.88
N SER A 200 0.72 0.80 4.11
CA SER A 200 -0.54 1.47 4.41
C SER A 200 -0.41 2.99 4.27
N ALA A 201 0.74 3.57 4.66
CA ALA A 201 1.02 4.99 4.43
C ALA A 201 1.10 5.33 2.92
N ILE A 202 1.73 4.47 2.11
CA ILE A 202 1.76 4.62 0.64
C ILE A 202 0.34 4.52 0.06
N LYS A 203 -0.45 3.53 0.52
CA LYS A 203 -1.85 3.37 0.10
C LYS A 203 -2.69 4.60 0.47
N ALA A 204 -2.48 5.17 1.65
CA ALA A 204 -3.14 6.40 2.08
C ALA A 204 -2.81 7.60 1.17
N ILE A 205 -1.53 7.78 0.80
CA ILE A 205 -1.14 8.82 -0.18
C ILE A 205 -1.87 8.60 -1.52
N ASN A 206 -1.85 7.37 -2.03
CA ASN A 206 -2.47 7.04 -3.32
C ASN A 206 -3.98 7.31 -3.32
N LEU A 207 -4.69 6.90 -2.27
CA LEU A 207 -6.12 7.18 -2.10
C LEU A 207 -6.41 8.68 -2.02
N SER A 208 -5.60 9.40 -1.23
CA SER A 208 -5.73 10.85 -1.10
C SER A 208 -5.54 11.59 -2.42
N ILE A 209 -4.50 11.24 -3.19
CA ILE A 209 -4.24 11.84 -4.51
C ILE A 209 -5.37 11.49 -5.49
N PHE A 210 -5.82 10.24 -5.50
CA PHE A 210 -6.92 9.81 -6.35
C PHE A 210 -8.20 10.62 -6.06
N MET A 211 -8.55 10.75 -4.78
CA MET A 211 -9.78 11.44 -4.39
C MET A 211 -9.72 12.95 -4.61
N LEU A 212 -8.56 13.57 -4.44
CA LEU A 212 -8.40 14.99 -4.79
C LEU A 212 -8.54 15.22 -6.29
N ARG A 213 -7.93 14.38 -7.13
CA ARG A 213 -7.99 14.52 -8.59
C ARG A 213 -9.38 14.29 -9.18
N ASN A 214 -10.19 13.46 -8.52
CA ASN A 214 -11.52 13.09 -9.01
C ASN A 214 -12.65 13.61 -8.12
N ARG A 215 -12.39 14.63 -7.28
CA ARG A 215 -13.33 15.14 -6.26
C ARG A 215 -14.70 15.55 -6.82
N SER A 216 -14.75 16.01 -8.07
CA SER A 216 -15.99 16.40 -8.75
C SER A 216 -16.75 15.25 -9.38
N ALA A 217 -16.07 14.15 -9.72
CA ALA A 217 -16.65 13.01 -10.43
C ALA A 217 -17.03 11.85 -9.49
N VAL A 218 -16.32 11.71 -8.37
CA VAL A 218 -16.48 10.60 -7.44
C VAL A 218 -17.31 11.04 -6.24
N ARG A 219 -18.45 10.38 -6.03
CA ARG A 219 -19.27 10.54 -4.83
C ARG A 219 -18.92 9.43 -3.85
N PHE A 220 -18.66 9.80 -2.60
CA PHE A 220 -18.51 8.82 -1.53
C PHE A 220 -19.83 8.06 -1.34
N GLY A 221 -19.77 6.75 -1.48
CA GLY A 221 -20.87 5.83 -1.30
C GLY A 221 -20.37 4.47 -0.83
N HIS A 222 -21.30 3.56 -0.54
CA HIS A 222 -20.99 2.22 -0.05
C HIS A 222 -20.04 1.45 -0.98
N GLU A 223 -20.25 1.52 -2.30
CA GLU A 223 -19.42 0.82 -3.28
C GLU A 223 -17.97 1.29 -3.27
N LEU A 224 -17.76 2.62 -3.23
CA LEU A 224 -16.41 3.19 -3.13
C LEU A 224 -15.73 2.85 -1.79
N ALA A 225 -16.50 2.82 -0.70
CA ALA A 225 -15.96 2.42 0.60
C ALA A 225 -15.51 0.95 0.60
N MET A 226 -16.26 0.06 -0.07
CA MET A 226 -15.86 -1.33 -0.27
C MET A 226 -14.60 -1.43 -1.13
N GLU A 227 -14.50 -0.68 -2.23
CA GLU A 227 -13.28 -0.64 -3.07
C GLU A 227 -12.06 -0.13 -2.30
N PHE A 228 -12.23 0.85 -1.41
CA PHE A 228 -11.15 1.33 -0.55
C PHE A 228 -10.71 0.30 0.46
N LEU A 229 -11.66 -0.40 1.10
CA LEU A 229 -11.35 -1.47 2.04
C LEU A 229 -10.68 -2.63 1.31
N GLU A 230 -11.15 -3.00 0.12
CA GLU A 230 -10.50 -3.98 -0.74
C GLU A 230 -9.07 -3.56 -1.05
N TYR A 231 -8.84 -2.34 -1.53
CA TYR A 231 -7.50 -1.85 -1.84
C TYR A 231 -6.58 -1.82 -0.61
N LEU A 232 -7.10 -1.35 0.52
CA LEU A 232 -6.33 -1.21 1.75
C LEU A 232 -5.96 -2.57 2.34
N LEU A 233 -6.93 -3.48 2.43
CA LEU A 233 -6.76 -4.81 2.99
C LEU A 233 -6.19 -5.80 2.00
N TYR A 234 -6.23 -5.51 0.70
CA TYR A 234 -5.61 -6.34 -0.32
C TYR A 234 -4.22 -6.67 0.19
N PRO A 235 -3.91 -7.97 0.34
CA PRO A 235 -2.62 -8.43 0.73
C PRO A 235 -1.87 -8.73 -0.57
N PRO A 236 -1.25 -7.76 -1.25
CA PRO A 236 0.02 -8.09 -1.87
C PRO A 236 0.98 -8.29 -0.67
N PHE A 237 2.14 -8.90 -0.78
CA PHE A 237 3.31 -8.24 -1.35
C PHE A 237 3.36 -6.72 -1.12
N SER A 238 2.80 -6.30 0.02
CA SER A 238 3.10 -5.13 0.81
C SER A 238 4.45 -4.63 0.41
N THR A 239 5.38 -5.49 0.79
CA THR A 239 6.84 -5.48 0.70
C THR A 239 7.49 -5.42 -0.67
N ALA A 240 6.80 -5.66 -1.79
CA ALA A 240 7.47 -5.83 -3.08
C ALA A 240 6.84 -5.06 -4.25
N LEU A 241 5.56 -4.70 -4.20
CA LEU A 241 4.88 -4.03 -5.31
C LEU A 241 4.01 -2.87 -4.81
N ILE A 242 4.26 -1.67 -5.34
CA ILE A 242 3.39 -0.52 -5.14
C ILE A 242 2.20 -0.66 -6.09
N VAL A 243 1.02 -0.96 -5.54
CA VAL A 243 -0.24 -0.98 -6.29
C VAL A 243 -0.87 0.41 -6.22
N LEU A 244 -1.22 0.98 -7.38
CA LEU A 244 -1.93 2.25 -7.46
C LEU A 244 -3.43 2.01 -7.37
N PHE A 245 -4.15 2.91 -6.69
CA PHE A 245 -5.59 2.87 -6.64
C PHE A 245 -6.20 3.44 -7.93
N GLU A 246 -7.03 2.64 -8.60
CA GLU A 246 -7.86 3.04 -9.74
C GLU A 246 -9.27 2.49 -9.51
N ALA A 247 -10.28 3.36 -9.53
CA ALA A 247 -11.71 3.00 -9.50
C ALA A 247 -12.33 3.05 -10.90
#